data_AF-A0A2T4VE50-F1
#
_entry.id   AF-A0A2T4VE50-F1
#
_cell.length_a   1.000
_cell.length_b   1.000
_cell.length_c   1.000
_cell.angle_alpha   90.00
_cell.angle_beta   90.00
_cell.angle_gamma   90.00
#
_symmetry.space_group_name_H-M   'P 1'
#
loop_
_entity.id
_entity.type
_entity.pdbx_description
1 polymer ?
#
loop_
_entity_poly.entity_id
_entity_poly.type
_entity_poly.pdbx_seq_one_letter_code
_entity_poly.pdbx_strand_id
1 'polypeptide(L)'
;MSGKGALCVPSHPSVRIPGRMKGVWLAALALLGAGCSEQGVAGTETPGTSLSQSLSDAEDLRPSPGASAVGLALEVEDGAGVPLKVRAGQTFYINQIDLRATATATKDEGVDGLRKVGDFAKLPWQGLALVDEEPVLLPNADKTFTRRRFYRSAKWMEQPSVFTVQPVDARGRPTGRAIPLHIGKDDQRKSNDDFFIRRLRAIQWTKDCRSVSDCTGAKKFEEEALVEVRNARTGATWFSLSPDTRALRVSWSVRPGEDYSIPVEQVARPTYAYGFSIDVKAVTPPRADGTYAPGASVTFQLALRDGAGKRLHPEGSLPSYNEVVFGQNEPGIQYYSAFFDPTTTYYRRKHRERMLMTQIIGPAQRIQPIRSIIDMPAFLDLSNDVQTVGTLERDGVFSQFQTFPPANKLFGGAFYPNEGRWDAPVSDTWTYKLPANAEPGTYLVTVKGRRVFMGEDIPASRTIEIQVGTTRHTEPKLTTGPCNSCHSEGGELSKVLHGNDNRAACAGCHAPLGFELEGPIFVRTHFIHSRSDRFDAPKEQCSSCHLTKESIQRTSQAACLSCHKSYPESHVKEFGPIESMYVGGERKSFLQCTGSCHKTHPGSGL
;
A
#
# COMPACT_ATOMS: atom_id res chain seq x y z
N MET A 1 -10.66 20.60 56.13
CA MET A 1 -10.43 19.98 57.45
C MET A 1 -9.54 18.77 57.24
N SER A 2 -8.37 18.77 57.92
CA SER A 2 -7.39 17.69 58.19
C SER A 2 -6.89 16.79 57.03
N GLY A 3 -5.60 16.59 56.76
CA GLY A 3 -4.34 17.01 57.38
C GLY A 3 -3.16 16.43 56.55
N LYS A 4 -2.24 17.29 56.09
CA LYS A 4 -0.79 17.35 56.39
C LYS A 4 0.02 16.04 56.35
N GLY A 5 1.10 16.08 55.57
CA GLY A 5 2.25 15.18 55.67
C GLY A 5 3.35 15.49 54.65
N ALA A 6 4.12 16.56 54.89
CA ALA A 6 5.32 16.91 54.15
C ALA A 6 6.56 16.22 54.74
N LEU A 7 7.55 15.88 53.92
CA LEU A 7 8.95 15.69 54.35
C LEU A 7 9.92 16.20 53.27
N CYS A 8 10.92 16.95 53.74
CA CYS A 8 11.89 17.77 53.01
C CYS A 8 13.17 17.00 52.57
N VAL A 9 13.72 17.38 51.39
CA VAL A 9 15.07 17.94 51.04
C VAL A 9 16.30 17.35 51.82
N PRO A 10 17.50 17.05 51.23
CA PRO A 10 18.26 17.97 50.37
C PRO A 10 19.21 17.43 49.26
N SER A 11 19.71 18.41 48.51
CA SER A 11 20.67 18.50 47.41
C SER A 11 22.16 18.27 47.74
N HIS A 12 22.89 17.68 46.77
CA HIS A 12 24.31 17.90 46.31
C HIS A 12 25.49 17.89 47.34
N PRO A 13 26.76 17.54 47.00
CA PRO A 13 27.47 17.90 45.76
C PRO A 13 28.53 16.91 45.20
N SER A 14 29.14 17.39 44.12
CA SER A 14 30.32 16.93 43.37
C SER A 14 31.59 16.63 44.17
N VAL A 15 32.39 15.64 43.70
CA VAL A 15 33.84 15.55 43.96
C VAL A 15 34.59 15.10 42.70
N ARG A 16 35.69 15.81 42.41
CA ARG A 16 36.65 15.63 41.32
C ARG A 16 37.70 14.54 41.65
N ILE A 17 37.98 13.68 40.66
CA ILE A 17 39.28 13.23 40.06
C ILE A 17 40.56 13.76 40.76
N PRO A 18 41.65 12.97 41.02
CA PRO A 18 42.62 12.61 39.95
C PRO A 18 43.58 11.39 40.11
N GLY A 19 44.18 11.01 38.96
CA GLY A 19 45.41 10.20 38.82
C GLY A 19 45.38 9.40 37.50
N ARG A 20 45.86 9.85 36.34
CA ARG A 20 47.19 10.34 35.87
C ARG A 20 48.21 9.21 35.64
N MET A 21 48.47 8.90 34.36
CA MET A 21 49.76 8.63 33.68
C MET A 21 49.50 7.83 32.38
N LYS A 22 50.24 7.94 31.26
CA LYS A 22 51.11 8.93 30.60
C LYS A 22 51.65 8.23 29.34
N GLY A 23 51.87 8.97 28.25
CA GLY A 23 52.61 8.58 27.02
C GLY A 23 51.77 8.88 25.77
N VAL A 24 51.92 9.98 25.00
CA VAL A 24 53.09 10.60 24.32
C VAL A 24 53.74 9.59 23.37
N TRP A 25 53.72 9.77 22.04
CA TRP A 25 54.57 10.63 21.18
C TRP A 25 53.81 11.09 19.89
N LEU A 26 53.71 12.40 19.59
CA LEU A 26 54.48 13.24 18.62
C LEU A 26 54.14 12.96 17.12
N ALA A 27 53.42 13.86 16.42
CA ALA A 27 53.87 15.06 15.65
C ALA A 27 54.63 14.69 14.35
N ALA A 28 54.51 15.37 13.20
CA ALA A 28 54.28 16.79 12.95
C ALA A 28 54.05 17.10 11.43
N LEU A 29 53.45 18.28 11.16
CA LEU A 29 53.66 19.26 10.06
C LEU A 29 53.59 18.84 8.56
N ALA A 30 53.36 19.71 7.56
CA ALA A 30 52.70 21.01 7.31
C ALA A 30 53.18 21.49 5.91
N LEU A 31 52.52 22.53 5.37
CA LEU A 31 52.83 23.41 4.20
C LEU A 31 52.15 23.00 2.87
N LEU A 32 51.24 23.76 2.24
CA LEU A 32 51.15 25.17 1.77
C LEU A 32 51.88 25.49 0.46
N GLY A 33 51.12 26.07 -0.48
CA GLY A 33 51.52 26.78 -1.72
C GLY A 33 50.37 26.75 -2.73
N ALA A 34 49.46 27.73 -2.79
CA ALA A 34 49.54 29.09 -3.36
C ALA A 34 49.64 29.13 -4.90
N GLY A 35 48.66 29.76 -5.56
CA GLY A 35 48.68 30.14 -6.98
C GLY A 35 47.36 30.75 -7.46
N CYS A 36 47.30 32.08 -7.60
CA CYS A 36 46.21 32.83 -8.21
C CYS A 36 46.38 32.92 -9.74
N SER A 37 45.28 32.87 -10.49
CA SER A 37 45.09 33.64 -11.73
C SER A 37 43.62 33.63 -12.18
N GLU A 38 43.04 34.82 -12.34
CA GLU A 38 41.81 35.06 -13.10
C GLU A 38 42.08 34.96 -14.61
N GLN A 39 41.17 34.33 -15.35
CA GLN A 39 40.79 34.71 -16.72
C GLN A 39 39.49 33.99 -17.11
N GLY A 40 38.47 34.76 -17.49
CA GLY A 40 37.15 34.25 -17.84
C GLY A 40 37.07 33.64 -19.23
N VAL A 41 36.19 32.65 -19.40
CA VAL A 41 35.58 32.25 -20.68
C VAL A 41 34.16 31.73 -20.40
N ALA A 42 33.22 32.12 -21.26
CA ALA A 42 31.81 31.76 -21.26
C ALA A 42 31.52 30.29 -21.63
N GLY A 43 30.32 29.82 -21.28
CA GLY A 43 29.72 28.55 -21.72
C GLY A 43 30.12 27.37 -20.83
N THR A 44 29.22 26.63 -20.19
CA THR A 44 28.07 25.94 -20.81
C THR A 44 27.10 25.60 -19.68
N GLU A 45 25.83 25.97 -19.82
CA GLU A 45 24.77 25.44 -18.98
C GLU A 45 24.75 23.92 -19.12
N THR A 46 24.99 23.19 -18.04
CA THR A 46 24.75 21.76 -17.96
C THR A 46 23.24 21.56 -18.04
N PRO A 47 22.67 20.97 -19.10
CA PRO A 47 21.24 20.69 -19.13
C PRO A 47 20.96 19.64 -18.07
N GLY A 48 19.98 19.93 -17.21
CA GLY A 48 19.43 18.96 -16.27
C GLY A 48 19.08 17.68 -17.02
N THR A 49 19.56 16.56 -16.48
CA THR A 49 19.30 15.21 -16.96
C THR A 49 17.80 15.01 -17.11
N SER A 50 17.31 15.07 -18.35
CA SER A 50 15.92 14.80 -18.67
C SER A 50 15.66 13.31 -18.42
N LEU A 51 14.65 13.00 -17.61
CA LEU A 51 14.16 11.65 -17.36
C LEU A 51 13.38 11.09 -18.58
N SER A 52 13.84 11.36 -19.79
CA SER A 52 13.29 10.85 -21.05
C SER A 52 13.72 9.41 -21.37
N GLN A 53 14.24 8.67 -20.39
CA GLN A 53 14.58 7.25 -20.52
C GLN A 53 13.63 6.41 -19.66
N SER A 54 12.44 6.07 -20.17
CA SER A 54 11.68 4.89 -19.69
C SER A 54 10.41 4.54 -20.50
N LEU A 55 10.30 4.92 -21.78
CA LEU A 55 9.11 4.56 -22.58
C LEU A 55 9.40 3.83 -23.89
N SER A 56 10.64 3.88 -24.42
CA SER A 56 11.04 3.06 -25.56
C SER A 56 11.44 1.63 -25.21
N ASP A 57 11.76 1.35 -23.93
CA ASP A 57 12.30 0.04 -23.51
C ASP A 57 11.23 -0.90 -22.96
N ALA A 58 9.94 -0.54 -23.13
CA ALA A 58 8.82 -1.29 -22.60
C ALA A 58 8.55 -2.64 -23.31
N GLU A 59 9.31 -2.96 -24.37
CA GLU A 59 9.38 -4.30 -24.98
C GLU A 59 10.46 -5.21 -24.36
N ASP A 60 11.47 -4.65 -23.66
CA ASP A 60 12.62 -5.41 -23.13
C ASP A 60 12.48 -5.83 -21.65
N LEU A 61 11.34 -5.54 -21.01
CA LEU A 61 11.01 -6.03 -19.66
C LEU A 61 10.31 -7.39 -19.65
N ARG A 62 10.50 -8.22 -20.68
CA ARG A 62 10.08 -9.63 -20.62
C ARG A 62 11.13 -10.41 -19.84
N PRO A 63 10.83 -10.95 -18.64
CA PRO A 63 11.73 -11.90 -18.00
C PRO A 63 11.90 -13.09 -18.95
N SER A 64 13.14 -13.39 -19.33
CA SER A 64 13.44 -14.62 -20.07
C SER A 64 12.97 -15.83 -19.24
N PRO A 65 12.28 -16.82 -19.83
CA PRO A 65 11.81 -17.99 -19.10
C PRO A 65 12.98 -18.95 -18.84
N GLY A 66 13.78 -18.63 -17.81
CA GLY A 66 14.78 -19.51 -17.20
C GLY A 66 14.63 -19.41 -15.69
N ALA A 67 14.09 -20.47 -15.08
CA ALA A 67 13.71 -20.66 -13.66
C ALA A 67 14.32 -19.67 -12.65
N SER A 68 13.78 -18.46 -12.57
CA SER A 68 13.99 -17.59 -11.42
C SER A 68 13.26 -18.19 -10.22
N ALA A 69 13.81 -18.00 -9.02
CA ALA A 69 13.14 -18.42 -7.80
C ALA A 69 11.80 -17.66 -7.64
N VAL A 70 10.76 -18.36 -7.18
CA VAL A 70 9.41 -17.81 -7.02
C VAL A 70 9.18 -17.38 -5.58
N GLY A 71 8.64 -16.18 -5.38
CA GLY A 71 8.34 -15.64 -4.07
C GLY A 71 7.05 -16.21 -3.50
N LEU A 72 7.15 -16.98 -2.40
CA LEU A 72 6.00 -17.58 -1.74
C LEU A 72 5.32 -16.62 -0.76
N ALA A 73 4.00 -16.64 -0.78
CA ALA A 73 3.11 -16.05 0.19
C ALA A 73 2.60 -17.10 1.16
N LEU A 74 3.00 -17.00 2.42
CA LEU A 74 2.55 -17.89 3.49
C LEU A 74 1.44 -17.22 4.30
N GLU A 75 0.39 -17.97 4.60
CA GLU A 75 -0.77 -17.48 5.35
C GLU A 75 -1.17 -18.48 6.45
N VAL A 76 -1.50 -17.94 7.62
CA VAL A 76 -2.08 -18.66 8.74
C VAL A 76 -3.26 -17.85 9.28
N GLU A 77 -4.40 -18.52 9.41
CA GLU A 77 -5.63 -17.95 9.98
C GLU A 77 -6.05 -18.79 11.19
N ASP A 78 -6.20 -18.15 12.35
CA ASP A 78 -6.62 -18.78 13.61
C ASP A 78 -5.81 -20.04 13.97
N GLY A 79 -4.49 -19.98 13.73
CA GLY A 79 -3.55 -21.08 13.96
C GLY A 79 -3.51 -22.17 12.88
N ALA A 80 -4.39 -22.12 11.87
CA ALA A 80 -4.41 -23.06 10.75
C ALA A 80 -3.66 -22.48 9.54
N GLY A 81 -2.69 -23.23 9.00
CA GLY A 81 -2.00 -22.84 7.77
C GLY A 81 -2.91 -22.97 6.55
N VAL A 82 -3.00 -21.91 5.75
CA VAL A 82 -3.78 -21.93 4.49
C VAL A 82 -3.04 -22.79 3.46
N PRO A 83 -3.67 -23.82 2.86
CA PRO A 83 -3.00 -24.74 1.95
C PRO A 83 -2.28 -24.03 0.79
N LEU A 84 -1.04 -24.45 0.55
CA LEU A 84 -0.16 -23.90 -0.46
C LEU A 84 -0.01 -24.90 -1.62
N LYS A 85 -0.39 -24.51 -2.83
CA LYS A 85 -0.02 -25.26 -4.04
C LYS A 85 1.28 -24.69 -4.60
N VAL A 86 2.20 -25.52 -5.07
CA VAL A 86 3.43 -25.08 -5.72
C VAL A 86 3.80 -25.98 -6.90
N ARG A 87 4.60 -25.50 -7.84
CA ARG A 87 5.06 -26.34 -8.96
C ARG A 87 6.15 -27.30 -8.45
N ALA A 88 6.03 -28.58 -8.77
CA ALA A 88 7.06 -29.57 -8.43
C ALA A 88 8.40 -29.22 -9.12
N GLY A 89 9.50 -29.34 -8.37
CA GLY A 89 10.86 -29.06 -8.87
C GLY A 89 11.20 -27.57 -9.04
N GLN A 90 10.31 -26.65 -8.66
CA GLN A 90 10.57 -25.21 -8.69
C GLN A 90 11.42 -24.78 -7.47
N THR A 91 12.21 -23.72 -7.67
CA THR A 91 12.94 -23.05 -6.58
C THR A 91 12.14 -21.86 -6.07
N PHE A 92 12.17 -21.64 -4.76
CA PHE A 92 11.36 -20.65 -4.05
C PHE A 92 12.20 -19.81 -3.10
N TYR A 93 11.63 -18.68 -2.66
CA TYR A 93 12.02 -17.94 -1.46
C TYR A 93 10.75 -17.47 -0.75
N ILE A 94 10.84 -17.09 0.53
CA ILE A 94 9.67 -16.57 1.26
C ILE A 94 9.56 -15.07 1.02
N ASN A 95 8.52 -14.64 0.32
CA ASN A 95 8.28 -13.23 -0.01
C ASN A 95 7.40 -12.51 1.00
N GLN A 96 6.42 -13.23 1.58
CA GLN A 96 5.54 -12.68 2.59
C GLN A 96 5.05 -13.74 3.58
N ILE A 97 4.77 -13.32 4.80
CA ILE A 97 4.08 -14.10 5.83
C ILE A 97 2.98 -13.21 6.41
N ASP A 98 1.74 -13.69 6.31
CA ASP A 98 0.57 -13.09 6.95
C ASP A 98 0.04 -14.06 8.02
N LEU A 99 0.01 -13.64 9.28
CA LEU A 99 -0.68 -14.35 10.35
C LEU A 99 -1.86 -13.52 10.84
N ARG A 100 -3.00 -14.16 11.02
CA ARG A 100 -4.19 -13.55 11.60
C ARG A 100 -4.79 -14.48 12.65
N ALA A 101 -5.20 -13.88 13.76
CA ALA A 101 -5.99 -14.55 14.78
C ALA A 101 -7.17 -13.68 15.17
N THR A 102 -8.30 -14.29 15.42
CA THR A 102 -9.55 -13.62 15.75
C THR A 102 -10.11 -14.11 17.09
N ALA A 103 -10.79 -13.21 17.80
CA ALA A 103 -11.60 -13.54 18.95
C ALA A 103 -12.90 -12.73 18.90
N THR A 104 -13.98 -13.27 19.45
CA THR A 104 -15.27 -12.57 19.53
C THR A 104 -15.59 -12.23 20.99
N ALA A 105 -16.13 -11.05 21.22
CA ALA A 105 -16.57 -10.61 22.54
C ALA A 105 -17.96 -9.95 22.48
N THR A 106 -18.65 -9.93 23.62
CA THR A 106 -19.99 -9.33 23.78
C THR A 106 -19.99 -7.98 24.50
N LYS A 107 -18.81 -7.53 24.92
CA LYS A 107 -18.55 -6.27 25.61
C LYS A 107 -17.29 -5.64 25.04
N ASP A 108 -17.18 -4.31 25.17
CA ASP A 108 -15.97 -3.59 24.80
C ASP A 108 -14.86 -3.90 25.81
N GLU A 109 -13.95 -4.79 25.45
CA GLU A 109 -12.74 -5.10 26.23
C GLU A 109 -11.44 -4.77 25.46
N GLY A 110 -11.54 -3.91 24.45
CA GLY A 110 -10.45 -3.65 23.51
C GLY A 110 -10.08 -4.91 22.73
N VAL A 111 -8.91 -5.46 23.04
CA VAL A 111 -8.36 -6.69 22.44
C VAL A 111 -7.89 -7.68 23.52
N ASP A 112 -8.50 -7.63 24.70
CA ASP A 112 -8.11 -8.47 25.86
C ASP A 112 -8.49 -9.95 25.67
N GLY A 113 -9.47 -10.26 24.83
CA GLY A 113 -9.82 -11.63 24.45
C GLY A 113 -8.67 -12.37 23.77
N LEU A 114 -7.92 -11.71 22.88
CA LEU A 114 -6.73 -12.26 22.22
C LEU A 114 -5.60 -12.64 23.18
N ARG A 115 -5.64 -12.15 24.43
CA ARG A 115 -4.70 -12.53 25.51
C ARG A 115 -5.09 -13.84 26.20
N LYS A 116 -6.31 -14.32 25.98
CA LYS A 116 -6.90 -15.47 26.66
C LYS A 116 -7.09 -16.66 25.72
N VAL A 117 -7.34 -16.40 24.44
CA VAL A 117 -7.68 -17.44 23.45
C VAL A 117 -6.82 -17.33 22.18
N GLY A 118 -6.71 -18.43 21.44
CA GLY A 118 -5.98 -18.48 20.18
C GLY A 118 -4.45 -18.56 20.33
N ASP A 119 -3.77 -18.50 19.20
CA ASP A 119 -2.32 -18.61 19.08
C ASP A 119 -1.54 -17.38 19.58
N PHE A 120 -2.24 -16.25 19.81
CA PHE A 120 -1.66 -15.04 20.40
C PHE A 120 -1.82 -14.94 21.93
N ALA A 121 -2.53 -15.87 22.58
CA ALA A 121 -2.82 -15.82 24.02
C ALA A 121 -1.56 -15.78 24.90
N LYS A 122 -0.51 -16.51 24.49
CA LYS A 122 0.75 -16.64 25.25
C LYS A 122 1.77 -15.54 24.93
N LEU A 123 1.45 -14.60 24.05
CA LEU A 123 2.39 -13.55 23.65
C LEU A 123 2.51 -12.44 24.70
N PRO A 124 3.67 -11.74 24.77
CA PRO A 124 3.86 -10.65 25.71
C PRO A 124 3.11 -9.37 25.28
N TRP A 125 1.91 -9.17 25.83
CA TRP A 125 1.01 -8.04 25.53
C TRP A 125 1.31 -6.74 26.31
N GLN A 126 2.36 -6.71 27.13
CA GLN A 126 2.71 -5.51 27.91
C GLN A 126 3.04 -4.34 26.98
N GLY A 127 2.58 -3.13 27.34
CA GLY A 127 2.82 -1.90 26.56
C GLY A 127 1.77 -1.60 25.49
N LEU A 128 0.77 -2.47 25.31
CA LEU A 128 -0.30 -2.26 24.34
C LEU A 128 -1.02 -0.90 24.56
N ALA A 129 -1.17 -0.13 23.50
CA ALA A 129 -1.85 1.16 23.50
C ALA A 129 -2.81 1.28 22.32
N LEU A 130 -3.96 1.92 22.54
CA LEU A 130 -4.84 2.42 21.47
C LEU A 130 -4.13 3.61 20.81
N VAL A 131 -3.89 3.54 19.50
CA VAL A 131 -3.09 4.56 18.78
C VAL A 131 -3.88 5.35 17.75
N ASP A 132 -4.95 4.79 17.21
CA ASP A 132 -5.85 5.45 16.26
C ASP A 132 -7.24 4.75 16.28
N GLU A 133 -8.27 5.44 15.76
CA GLU A 133 -9.65 4.96 15.65
C GLU A 133 -10.27 5.52 14.36
N GLU A 134 -11.13 4.74 13.69
CA GLU A 134 -11.83 5.16 12.46
C GLU A 134 -13.20 4.49 12.34
N PRO A 135 -14.29 5.26 12.12
CA PRO A 135 -15.56 4.68 11.75
C PRO A 135 -15.56 4.20 10.29
N VAL A 136 -16.32 3.15 10.00
CA VAL A 136 -16.63 2.74 8.62
C VAL A 136 -17.84 3.54 8.16
N LEU A 137 -17.65 4.36 7.12
CA LEU A 137 -18.67 5.31 6.65
C LEU A 137 -19.88 4.62 6.01
N LEU A 138 -19.67 3.45 5.41
CA LEU A 138 -20.74 2.68 4.81
C LEU A 138 -21.48 1.87 5.88
N PRO A 139 -22.83 1.89 5.88
CA PRO A 139 -23.59 1.05 6.79
C PRO A 139 -23.42 -0.43 6.42
N ASN A 140 -23.48 -1.28 7.44
CA ASN A 140 -23.62 -2.71 7.31
C ASN A 140 -24.98 -3.07 6.65
N ALA A 141 -25.13 -4.31 6.18
CA ALA A 141 -26.38 -4.78 5.56
C ALA A 141 -27.61 -4.66 6.48
N ASP A 142 -27.42 -4.72 7.80
CA ASP A 142 -28.46 -4.53 8.82
C ASP A 142 -28.70 -3.04 9.19
N LYS A 143 -28.13 -2.10 8.42
CA LYS A 143 -28.17 -0.64 8.61
C LYS A 143 -27.44 -0.12 9.86
N THR A 144 -26.72 -0.98 10.57
CA THR A 144 -25.81 -0.54 11.64
C THR A 144 -24.48 -0.06 11.07
N PHE A 145 -23.61 0.47 11.92
CA PHE A 145 -22.27 0.91 11.54
C PHE A 145 -21.18 0.09 12.25
N THR A 146 -19.97 0.20 11.73
CA THR A 146 -18.79 -0.45 12.30
C THR A 146 -17.76 0.61 12.68
N ARG A 147 -17.16 0.48 13.85
CA ARG A 147 -16.01 1.28 14.28
C ARG A 147 -14.80 0.39 14.45
N ARG A 148 -13.63 0.89 14.04
CA ARG A 148 -12.35 0.19 14.13
C ARG A 148 -11.42 0.94 15.08
N ARG A 149 -10.84 0.24 16.04
CA ARG A 149 -9.80 0.76 16.94
C ARG A 149 -8.50 0.01 16.70
N PHE A 150 -7.40 0.73 16.60
CA PHE A 150 -6.10 0.17 16.26
C PHE A 150 -5.15 0.22 17.45
N TYR A 151 -4.56 -0.92 17.79
CA TYR A 151 -3.68 -1.08 18.93
C TYR A 151 -2.26 -1.48 18.50
N ARG A 152 -1.26 -0.87 19.14
CA ARG A 152 0.19 -1.10 18.89
C ARG A 152 0.97 -1.14 20.21
N SER A 153 2.30 -1.27 20.14
CA SER A 153 3.21 -1.13 21.28
C SER A 153 3.22 -2.29 22.28
N ALA A 154 2.49 -3.38 22.02
CA ALA A 154 2.71 -4.61 22.77
C ALA A 154 4.12 -5.14 22.52
N LYS A 155 4.78 -5.68 23.54
CA LYS A 155 6.16 -6.17 23.45
C LYS A 155 6.39 -7.15 22.29
N TRP A 156 5.42 -8.03 21.98
CA TRP A 156 5.53 -8.93 20.83
C TRP A 156 5.50 -8.22 19.47
N MET A 157 4.87 -7.05 19.40
CA MET A 157 4.82 -6.19 18.21
C MET A 157 6.11 -5.40 18.01
N GLU A 158 6.81 -5.04 19.09
CA GLU A 158 7.98 -4.14 19.02
C GLU A 158 9.33 -4.88 18.94
N GLN A 159 9.43 -6.03 19.61
CA GLN A 159 10.71 -6.73 19.75
C GLN A 159 11.20 -7.35 18.43
N PRO A 160 12.53 -7.54 18.26
CA PRO A 160 13.04 -8.34 17.18
C PRO A 160 12.50 -9.76 17.27
N SER A 161 12.13 -10.34 16.13
CA SER A 161 11.75 -11.75 16.07
C SER A 161 12.19 -12.38 14.76
N VAL A 162 12.15 -13.71 14.75
CA VAL A 162 12.58 -14.55 13.64
C VAL A 162 11.48 -15.55 13.34
N PHE A 163 11.12 -15.68 12.07
CA PHE A 163 10.40 -16.84 11.57
C PHE A 163 11.37 -17.89 11.09
N THR A 164 11.08 -19.17 11.31
CA THR A 164 11.81 -20.27 10.69
C THR A 164 10.84 -21.08 9.86
N VAL A 165 11.11 -21.19 8.55
CA VAL A 165 10.31 -22.02 7.64
C VAL A 165 11.10 -23.28 7.30
N GLN A 166 10.48 -24.44 7.49
CA GLN A 166 11.13 -25.74 7.33
C GLN A 166 10.22 -26.69 6.52
N PRO A 167 10.64 -27.15 5.33
CA PRO A 167 9.95 -28.22 4.62
C PRO A 167 9.94 -29.52 5.43
N VAL A 168 8.77 -30.17 5.52
CA VAL A 168 8.58 -31.44 6.23
C VAL A 168 7.69 -32.42 5.45
N ASP A 169 7.87 -33.72 5.71
CA ASP A 169 7.02 -34.80 5.20
C ASP A 169 5.70 -34.94 6.00
N ALA A 170 4.86 -35.91 5.63
CA ALA A 170 3.59 -36.20 6.32
C ALA A 170 3.75 -36.61 7.81
N ARG A 171 4.94 -37.03 8.23
CA ARG A 171 5.27 -37.39 9.63
C ARG A 171 5.94 -36.23 10.37
N GLY A 172 6.07 -35.06 9.74
CA GLY A 172 6.77 -33.91 10.31
C GLY A 172 8.29 -34.05 10.34
N ARG A 173 8.88 -34.99 9.60
CA ARG A 173 10.33 -35.11 9.47
C ARG A 173 10.84 -34.08 8.45
N PRO A 174 11.94 -33.37 8.72
CA PRO A 174 12.52 -32.41 7.77
C PRO A 174 12.85 -33.05 6.41
N THR A 175 12.44 -32.40 5.34
CA THR A 175 12.74 -32.79 3.93
C THR A 175 13.64 -31.78 3.22
N GLY A 176 14.04 -30.72 3.91
CA GLY A 176 14.89 -29.64 3.40
C GLY A 176 15.61 -28.92 4.53
N ARG A 177 16.24 -27.78 4.23
CA ARG A 177 16.88 -26.93 5.25
C ARG A 177 15.88 -25.99 5.93
N ALA A 178 16.19 -25.60 7.16
CA ALA A 178 15.48 -24.53 7.85
C ALA A 178 15.88 -23.17 7.25
N ILE A 179 14.91 -22.29 7.09
CA ILE A 179 15.09 -20.96 6.51
C ILE A 179 14.76 -19.95 7.61
N PRO A 180 15.78 -19.42 8.31
CA PRO A 180 15.57 -18.33 9.25
C PRO A 180 15.26 -17.03 8.49
N LEU A 181 14.28 -16.28 8.98
CA LEU A 181 13.80 -15.02 8.41
C LEU A 181 13.71 -13.98 9.53
N HIS A 182 14.67 -13.08 9.58
CA HIS A 182 14.77 -11.98 10.52
C HIS A 182 13.80 -10.87 10.12
N ILE A 183 12.77 -10.65 10.93
CA ILE A 183 11.80 -9.56 10.63
C ILE A 183 12.20 -8.23 11.26
N GLY A 184 13.18 -8.21 12.16
CA GLY A 184 13.71 -6.99 12.78
C GLY A 184 12.79 -6.34 13.82
N LYS A 185 13.12 -5.11 14.23
CA LYS A 185 12.34 -4.27 15.17
C LYS A 185 11.38 -3.32 14.45
N ASP A 186 10.41 -2.76 15.17
CA ASP A 186 9.45 -1.83 14.55
C ASP A 186 10.01 -0.45 14.23
N ASP A 187 10.97 0.02 15.03
CA ASP A 187 11.54 1.37 14.98
C ASP A 187 12.84 1.47 14.18
N GLN A 188 13.34 0.34 13.67
CA GLN A 188 14.62 0.30 12.99
C GLN A 188 14.65 -0.82 11.96
N ARG A 189 14.89 -0.46 10.70
CA ARG A 189 15.29 -1.41 9.66
C ARG A 189 16.79 -1.66 9.77
N LYS A 190 17.21 -2.93 9.73
CA LYS A 190 18.62 -3.32 9.70
C LYS A 190 18.98 -3.97 8.37
N SER A 191 20.27 -3.96 8.02
CA SER A 191 20.75 -4.61 6.78
C SER A 191 20.46 -6.11 6.72
N ASN A 192 20.33 -6.77 7.88
CA ASN A 192 20.03 -8.18 7.99
C ASN A 192 18.53 -8.51 8.18
N ASP A 193 17.63 -7.53 8.07
CA ASP A 193 16.19 -7.82 8.02
C ASP A 193 15.82 -8.40 6.65
N ASP A 194 15.04 -9.47 6.62
CA ASP A 194 14.65 -10.19 5.40
C ASP A 194 13.45 -9.56 4.67
N PHE A 195 12.71 -8.66 5.31
CA PHE A 195 11.51 -8.04 4.73
C PHE A 195 11.55 -6.51 4.78
N PHE A 196 11.10 -5.87 3.70
CA PHE A 196 10.97 -4.42 3.65
C PHE A 196 9.82 -3.92 4.54
N ILE A 197 8.67 -4.60 4.46
CA ILE A 197 7.48 -4.30 5.27
C ILE A 197 7.48 -5.18 6.51
N ARG A 198 7.28 -4.56 7.67
CA ARG A 198 6.93 -5.21 8.93
C ARG A 198 5.81 -4.42 9.59
N ARG A 199 4.71 -5.10 9.91
CA ARG A 199 3.56 -4.52 10.58
C ARG A 199 2.94 -5.56 11.51
N LEU A 200 3.04 -5.33 12.81
CA LEU A 200 2.49 -6.17 13.87
C LEU A 200 1.55 -5.32 14.72
N ARG A 201 0.32 -5.77 14.94
CA ARG A 201 -0.75 -4.94 15.53
C ARG A 201 -1.96 -5.73 15.96
N ALA A 202 -2.86 -5.07 16.67
CA ALA A 202 -4.19 -5.59 16.94
C ALA A 202 -5.28 -4.58 16.55
N ILE A 203 -6.47 -5.08 16.26
CA ILE A 203 -7.63 -4.29 15.85
C ILE A 203 -8.82 -4.76 16.67
N GLN A 204 -9.61 -3.82 17.18
CA GLN A 204 -10.95 -4.11 17.65
C GLN A 204 -11.95 -3.58 16.62
N TRP A 205 -12.88 -4.43 16.23
CA TRP A 205 -14.04 -4.12 15.43
C TRP A 205 -15.25 -4.06 16.36
N THR A 206 -15.77 -2.86 16.60
CA THR A 206 -17.09 -2.69 17.21
C THR A 206 -18.11 -2.70 16.08
N LYS A 207 -18.87 -3.78 15.97
CA LYS A 207 -19.98 -3.88 15.02
C LYS A 207 -21.23 -3.26 15.67
N ASP A 208 -22.38 -3.36 15.00
CA ASP A 208 -23.70 -2.97 15.51
C ASP A 208 -23.82 -1.56 16.14
N CYS A 209 -22.98 -0.61 15.73
CA CYS A 209 -23.07 0.78 16.15
C CYS A 209 -24.36 1.42 15.58
N ARG A 210 -25.02 2.26 16.38
CA ARG A 210 -26.28 2.93 16.01
C ARG A 210 -26.07 3.99 14.93
N SER A 211 -24.92 4.66 14.95
CA SER A 211 -24.49 5.61 13.93
C SER A 211 -22.98 5.54 13.73
N VAL A 212 -22.47 6.26 12.73
CA VAL A 212 -21.04 6.45 12.46
C VAL A 212 -20.28 6.93 13.70
N SER A 213 -20.92 7.72 14.56
CA SER A 213 -20.32 8.34 15.75
C SER A 213 -20.78 7.75 17.09
N ASP A 214 -21.68 6.76 17.08
CA ASP A 214 -22.27 6.21 18.30
C ASP A 214 -22.34 4.68 18.31
N CYS A 215 -21.44 4.09 19.10
CA CYS A 215 -21.40 2.67 19.40
C CYS A 215 -21.91 2.35 20.82
N THR A 216 -22.61 3.29 21.47
CA THR A 216 -23.19 3.06 22.80
C THR A 216 -24.19 1.91 22.72
N GLY A 217 -23.98 0.89 23.55
CA GLY A 217 -24.85 -0.28 23.60
C GLY A 217 -24.52 -1.40 22.61
N ALA A 218 -23.50 -1.22 21.76
CA ALA A 218 -22.99 -2.28 20.88
C ALA A 218 -22.68 -3.57 21.66
N LYS A 219 -22.99 -4.73 21.06
CA LYS A 219 -22.84 -6.06 21.67
C LYS A 219 -22.01 -7.01 20.82
N LYS A 220 -21.60 -6.60 19.62
CA LYS A 220 -20.83 -7.44 18.70
C LYS A 220 -19.43 -6.88 18.54
N PHE A 221 -18.46 -7.50 19.21
CA PHE A 221 -17.05 -7.14 19.10
C PHE A 221 -16.27 -8.28 18.46
N GLU A 222 -15.40 -7.94 17.52
CA GLU A 222 -14.38 -8.85 16.99
C GLU A 222 -13.01 -8.23 17.27
N GLU A 223 -12.10 -9.04 17.77
CA GLU A 223 -10.72 -8.68 18.04
C GLU A 223 -9.85 -9.42 17.06
N GLU A 224 -8.82 -8.76 16.55
CA GLU A 224 -7.95 -9.30 15.52
C GLU A 224 -6.49 -9.01 15.87
N ALA A 225 -5.63 -10.02 15.92
CA ALA A 225 -4.18 -9.83 15.93
C ALA A 225 -3.63 -10.09 14.52
N LEU A 226 -2.68 -9.27 14.08
CA LEU A 226 -2.11 -9.31 12.74
C LEU A 226 -0.59 -9.28 12.78
N VAL A 227 0.01 -10.18 12.01
CA VAL A 227 1.41 -10.14 11.60
C VAL A 227 1.45 -10.02 10.09
N GLU A 228 2.06 -8.97 9.57
CA GLU A 228 2.23 -8.73 8.14
C GLU A 228 3.69 -8.38 7.87
N VAL A 229 4.46 -9.35 7.33
CA VAL A 229 5.84 -9.13 6.88
C VAL A 229 5.93 -9.44 5.39
N ARG A 230 6.43 -8.50 4.58
CA ARG A 230 6.34 -8.59 3.12
C ARG A 230 7.49 -7.96 2.38
N ASN A 231 7.59 -8.38 1.12
CA ASN A 231 8.57 -8.00 0.13
C ASN A 231 9.95 -8.40 0.63
N ALA A 232 10.33 -9.63 0.30
CA ALA A 232 11.65 -10.12 0.65
C ALA A 232 12.71 -9.18 0.08
N ARG A 233 13.72 -8.91 0.90
CA ARG A 233 14.82 -8.05 0.51
C ARG A 233 15.82 -8.77 -0.38
N THR A 234 16.70 -8.00 -1.01
CA THR A 234 17.82 -8.55 -1.79
C THR A 234 18.62 -9.52 -0.93
N GLY A 235 18.95 -10.69 -1.47
CA GLY A 235 19.64 -11.76 -0.73
C GLY A 235 18.71 -12.80 -0.08
N ALA A 236 17.41 -12.78 -0.39
CA ALA A 236 16.45 -13.78 0.08
C ALA A 236 16.96 -15.22 -0.13
N THR A 237 16.81 -16.05 0.90
CA THR A 237 17.33 -17.42 0.91
C THR A 237 16.46 -18.33 0.03
N TRP A 238 17.07 -18.89 -1.02
CA TRP A 238 16.37 -19.79 -1.94
C TRP A 238 16.28 -21.22 -1.40
N PHE A 239 15.26 -21.97 -1.79
CA PHE A 239 15.13 -23.39 -1.44
C PHE A 239 14.26 -24.11 -2.44
N SER A 240 14.38 -25.43 -2.47
CA SER A 240 13.53 -26.31 -3.27
C SER A 240 12.85 -27.31 -2.37
N LEU A 241 11.72 -27.85 -2.82
CA LEU A 241 11.00 -28.89 -2.10
C LEU A 241 11.35 -30.26 -2.64
N SER A 242 11.68 -31.18 -1.74
CA SER A 242 11.77 -32.60 -2.08
C SER A 242 10.39 -33.15 -2.44
N PRO A 243 10.25 -34.13 -3.36
CA PRO A 243 8.96 -34.70 -3.76
C PRO A 243 8.10 -35.29 -2.63
N ASP A 244 8.70 -35.62 -1.49
CA ASP A 244 8.04 -36.13 -0.28
C ASP A 244 7.59 -35.03 0.70
N THR A 245 7.91 -33.76 0.43
CA THR A 245 7.43 -32.62 1.22
C THR A 245 5.91 -32.53 1.14
N ARG A 246 5.26 -32.42 2.31
CA ARG A 246 3.81 -32.31 2.46
C ARG A 246 3.36 -31.09 3.25
N ALA A 247 4.28 -30.41 3.94
CA ALA A 247 3.98 -29.16 4.61
C ALA A 247 5.22 -28.26 4.74
N LEU A 248 4.98 -26.97 4.96
CA LEU A 248 5.95 -26.05 5.54
C LEU A 248 5.61 -25.88 7.01
N ARG A 249 6.54 -26.26 7.89
CA ARG A 249 6.50 -25.92 9.31
C ARG A 249 7.00 -24.49 9.47
N VAL A 250 6.20 -23.64 10.12
CA VAL A 250 6.53 -22.25 10.40
C VAL A 250 6.61 -22.07 11.92
N SER A 251 7.80 -21.81 12.43
CA SER A 251 8.05 -21.49 13.84
C SER A 251 8.28 -20.00 13.99
N TRP A 252 7.80 -19.40 15.09
CA TRP A 252 8.01 -17.99 15.38
C TRP A 252 8.69 -17.82 16.74
N SER A 253 9.80 -17.09 16.79
CA SER A 253 10.66 -17.00 17.99
C SER A 253 9.96 -16.44 19.23
N VAL A 254 8.85 -15.71 19.08
CA VAL A 254 8.06 -15.19 20.22
C VAL A 254 7.01 -16.18 20.73
N ARG A 255 6.82 -17.30 20.04
CA ARG A 255 5.92 -18.40 20.39
C ARG A 255 6.70 -19.73 20.43
N PRO A 256 7.67 -19.89 21.35
CA PRO A 256 8.58 -21.03 21.36
C PRO A 256 7.83 -22.36 21.58
N GLY A 257 8.24 -23.39 20.85
CA GLY A 257 7.71 -24.75 20.98
C GLY A 257 6.35 -24.96 20.31
N GLU A 258 5.80 -23.94 19.63
CA GLU A 258 4.52 -24.03 18.96
C GLU A 258 4.67 -23.60 17.50
N ASP A 259 4.38 -24.54 16.60
CA ASP A 259 4.56 -24.35 15.16
C ASP A 259 3.21 -24.24 14.46
N TYR A 260 3.22 -23.53 13.34
CA TYR A 260 2.16 -23.63 12.34
C TYR A 260 2.56 -24.65 11.28
N SER A 261 1.59 -25.37 10.75
CA SER A 261 1.78 -26.29 9.63
C SER A 261 0.97 -25.79 8.45
N ILE A 262 1.64 -25.43 7.36
CA ILE A 262 1.03 -25.02 6.09
C ILE A 262 1.08 -26.23 5.15
N PRO A 263 -0.05 -26.88 4.83
CA PRO A 263 -0.08 -28.00 3.90
C PRO A 263 0.47 -27.59 2.52
N VAL A 264 1.23 -28.47 1.88
CA VAL A 264 1.81 -28.25 0.56
C VAL A 264 1.37 -29.31 -0.43
N GLU A 265 0.80 -28.87 -1.55
CA GLU A 265 0.55 -29.68 -2.74
C GLU A 265 1.58 -29.33 -3.83
N GLN A 266 2.30 -30.33 -4.34
CA GLN A 266 3.25 -30.15 -5.44
C GLN A 266 2.61 -30.59 -6.77
N VAL A 267 2.31 -29.62 -7.63
CA VAL A 267 1.68 -29.83 -8.93
C VAL A 267 2.75 -30.05 -10.00
N ALA A 268 2.73 -31.22 -10.65
CA ALA A 268 3.76 -31.59 -11.62
C ALA A 268 3.69 -30.79 -12.94
N ARG A 269 2.48 -30.51 -13.44
CA ARG A 269 2.24 -29.87 -14.73
C ARG A 269 1.12 -28.84 -14.62
N PRO A 270 1.39 -27.65 -14.05
CA PRO A 270 0.37 -26.61 -13.96
C PRO A 270 0.01 -26.06 -15.34
N THR A 271 -1.25 -25.67 -15.52
CA THR A 271 -1.78 -25.13 -16.79
C THR A 271 -1.17 -23.79 -17.17
N TYR A 272 -0.74 -23.01 -16.18
CA TYR A 272 -0.14 -21.68 -16.34
C TYR A 272 1.24 -21.63 -15.69
N ALA A 273 2.09 -20.75 -16.19
CA ALA A 273 3.37 -20.42 -15.56
C ALA A 273 3.16 -19.45 -14.38
N TYR A 274 4.20 -19.31 -13.55
CA TYR A 274 4.34 -18.20 -12.60
C TYR A 274 4.55 -16.86 -13.33
N GLY A 275 4.52 -15.75 -12.58
CA GLY A 275 4.65 -14.40 -13.11
C GLY A 275 3.31 -13.81 -13.55
N PHE A 276 3.26 -12.50 -13.75
CA PHE A 276 2.06 -11.79 -14.14
C PHE A 276 2.40 -10.56 -14.96
N SER A 277 1.77 -10.42 -16.12
CA SER A 277 1.89 -9.23 -16.95
C SER A 277 0.53 -8.79 -17.48
N ILE A 278 0.48 -7.50 -17.82
CA ILE A 278 -0.71 -6.80 -18.29
C ILE A 278 -0.36 -6.13 -19.62
N ASP A 279 -1.07 -6.49 -20.67
CA ASP A 279 -1.02 -5.78 -21.94
C ASP A 279 -2.23 -4.85 -22.07
N VAL A 280 -1.99 -3.64 -22.58
CA VAL A 280 -3.01 -2.65 -22.86
C VAL A 280 -2.80 -2.12 -24.27
N LYS A 281 -3.86 -2.10 -25.06
CA LYS A 281 -3.83 -1.61 -26.44
C LYS A 281 -5.00 -0.66 -26.69
N ALA A 282 -4.73 0.51 -27.26
CA ALA A 282 -5.77 1.34 -27.84
C ALA A 282 -6.26 0.69 -29.16
N VAL A 283 -7.56 0.39 -29.25
CA VAL A 283 -8.15 -0.26 -30.42
C VAL A 283 -8.92 0.73 -31.31
N THR A 284 -9.35 1.87 -30.77
CA THR A 284 -9.81 2.98 -31.60
C THR A 284 -8.60 3.61 -32.31
N PRO A 285 -8.58 3.68 -33.65
CA PRO A 285 -7.45 4.28 -34.36
C PRO A 285 -7.38 5.80 -34.06
N PRO A 286 -6.18 6.37 -33.90
CA PRO A 286 -6.02 7.81 -33.87
C PRO A 286 -6.30 8.42 -35.25
N ARG A 287 -6.29 9.75 -35.33
CA ARG A 287 -6.27 10.49 -36.60
C ARG A 287 -4.99 10.16 -37.38
N ALA A 288 -4.95 10.58 -38.65
CA ALA A 288 -3.80 10.34 -39.53
C ALA A 288 -2.47 10.90 -39.00
N ASP A 289 -2.51 11.93 -38.15
CA ASP A 289 -1.34 12.51 -37.49
C ASP A 289 -0.90 11.77 -36.21
N GLY A 290 -1.58 10.67 -35.84
CA GLY A 290 -1.30 9.89 -34.64
C GLY A 290 -1.95 10.42 -33.36
N THR A 291 -2.81 11.44 -33.43
CA THR A 291 -3.48 12.05 -32.28
C THR A 291 -4.96 11.69 -32.17
N TYR A 292 -5.52 11.75 -30.96
CA TYR A 292 -6.95 11.75 -30.72
C TYR A 292 -7.50 13.18 -30.63
N ALA A 293 -8.75 13.36 -31.06
CA ALA A 293 -9.47 14.62 -30.88
C ALA A 293 -9.83 14.85 -29.41
N PRO A 294 -9.83 16.11 -28.92
CA PRO A 294 -10.69 16.48 -27.81
C PRO A 294 -12.13 16.04 -28.09
N GLY A 295 -12.81 15.50 -27.07
CA GLY A 295 -14.14 14.91 -27.23
C GLY A 295 -14.17 13.50 -27.85
N ALA A 296 -13.04 12.90 -28.23
CA ALA A 296 -13.04 11.54 -28.78
C ALA A 296 -13.42 10.49 -27.73
N SER A 297 -14.09 9.43 -28.18
CA SER A 297 -14.21 8.18 -27.41
C SER A 297 -13.07 7.27 -27.82
N VAL A 298 -12.25 6.81 -26.88
CA VAL A 298 -11.10 5.94 -27.14
C VAL A 298 -11.32 4.61 -26.44
N THR A 299 -11.38 3.53 -27.22
CA THR A 299 -11.56 2.17 -26.74
C THR A 299 -10.19 1.51 -26.56
N PHE A 300 -10.05 0.74 -25.49
CA PHE A 300 -8.86 -0.03 -25.16
C PHE A 300 -9.21 -1.51 -24.96
N GLN A 301 -8.22 -2.38 -25.10
CA GLN A 301 -8.31 -3.80 -24.83
C GLN A 301 -7.22 -4.22 -23.83
N LEU A 302 -7.62 -5.10 -22.90
CA LEU A 302 -6.80 -5.71 -21.86
C LEU A 302 -6.47 -7.15 -22.24
N ALA A 303 -5.23 -7.57 -22.03
CA ALA A 303 -4.89 -8.98 -21.92
C ALA A 303 -4.03 -9.23 -20.67
N LEU A 304 -4.52 -10.10 -19.79
CA LEU A 304 -3.76 -10.59 -18.64
C LEU A 304 -2.99 -11.85 -19.04
N ARG A 305 -1.71 -11.94 -18.67
CA ARG A 305 -0.83 -13.05 -19.05
C ARG A 305 0.00 -13.56 -17.89
N ASP A 306 0.38 -14.83 -17.96
CA ASP A 306 1.43 -15.38 -17.09
C ASP A 306 2.83 -14.95 -17.55
N GLY A 307 3.86 -15.31 -16.77
CA GLY A 307 5.26 -15.00 -17.10
C GLY A 307 5.80 -15.70 -18.35
N ALA A 308 5.08 -16.67 -18.91
CA ALA A 308 5.39 -17.28 -20.20
C ALA A 308 4.63 -16.62 -21.37
N GLY A 309 3.83 -15.58 -21.10
CA GLY A 309 3.03 -14.86 -22.09
C GLY A 309 1.70 -15.53 -22.45
N LYS A 310 1.32 -16.63 -21.80
CA LYS A 310 0.03 -17.29 -22.02
C LYS A 310 -1.08 -16.44 -21.42
N ARG A 311 -2.14 -16.20 -22.21
CA ARG A 311 -3.31 -15.43 -21.79
C ARG A 311 -4.08 -16.16 -20.68
N LEU A 312 -4.52 -15.42 -19.66
CA LEU A 312 -5.20 -15.94 -18.47
C LEU A 312 -6.74 -16.00 -18.61
N HIS A 313 -7.28 -15.49 -19.71
CA HIS A 313 -8.70 -15.44 -20.01
C HIS A 313 -8.92 -15.51 -21.54
N PRO A 314 -10.12 -15.87 -22.02
CA PRO A 314 -10.45 -15.79 -23.44
C PRO A 314 -10.31 -14.36 -24.00
N GLU A 315 -10.24 -14.24 -25.32
CA GLU A 315 -10.33 -12.94 -25.97
C GLU A 315 -11.78 -12.43 -25.98
N GLY A 316 -11.98 -11.13 -25.73
CA GLY A 316 -13.30 -10.51 -25.69
C GLY A 316 -13.99 -10.59 -24.33
N SER A 317 -13.48 -11.38 -23.38
CA SER A 317 -14.09 -11.53 -22.06
C SER A 317 -13.07 -11.71 -20.95
N LEU A 318 -13.46 -11.24 -19.76
CA LEU A 318 -12.87 -11.57 -18.48
C LEU A 318 -13.87 -12.44 -17.69
N PRO A 319 -13.41 -13.28 -16.75
CA PRO A 319 -14.32 -14.04 -15.90
C PRO A 319 -15.23 -13.11 -15.09
N SER A 320 -16.43 -13.58 -14.75
CA SER A 320 -17.36 -12.86 -13.89
C SER A 320 -16.81 -12.71 -12.48
N TYR A 321 -17.44 -11.86 -11.67
CA TYR A 321 -17.01 -11.69 -10.27
C TYR A 321 -17.18 -12.98 -9.48
N ASN A 322 -18.31 -13.67 -9.66
CA ASN A 322 -18.58 -14.94 -8.97
C ASN A 322 -17.59 -16.04 -9.40
N GLU A 323 -17.22 -16.11 -10.67
CA GLU A 323 -16.21 -17.06 -11.16
C GLU A 323 -14.82 -16.83 -10.54
N VAL A 324 -14.45 -15.57 -10.31
CA VAL A 324 -13.16 -15.19 -9.70
C VAL A 324 -13.14 -15.39 -8.19
N VAL A 325 -14.21 -14.96 -7.50
CA VAL A 325 -14.22 -14.89 -6.02
C VAL A 325 -14.72 -16.17 -5.38
N PHE A 326 -15.71 -16.84 -5.98
CA PHE A 326 -16.33 -18.06 -5.43
C PHE A 326 -16.10 -19.31 -6.30
N GLY A 327 -15.64 -19.13 -7.53
CA GLY A 327 -15.30 -20.21 -8.45
C GLY A 327 -13.89 -20.77 -8.25
N GLN A 328 -13.48 -21.65 -9.16
CA GLN A 328 -12.15 -22.32 -9.09
C GLN A 328 -10.98 -21.38 -9.39
N ASN A 329 -11.20 -20.36 -10.24
CA ASN A 329 -10.23 -19.33 -10.60
C ASN A 329 -8.80 -19.89 -10.84
N GLU A 330 -8.68 -20.95 -11.64
CA GLU A 330 -7.41 -21.62 -11.94
C GLU A 330 -6.30 -20.66 -12.42
N PRO A 331 -6.56 -19.64 -13.25
CA PRO A 331 -5.51 -18.72 -13.71
C PRO A 331 -5.00 -17.78 -12.61
N GLY A 332 -5.74 -17.62 -11.50
CA GLY A 332 -5.35 -16.79 -10.37
C GLY A 332 -5.66 -15.30 -10.53
N ILE A 333 -6.57 -14.92 -11.43
CA ILE A 333 -6.99 -13.52 -11.64
C ILE A 333 -7.64 -13.00 -10.35
N GLN A 334 -7.39 -11.75 -9.97
CA GLN A 334 -8.01 -11.19 -8.76
C GLN A 334 -8.85 -9.96 -9.07
N TYR A 335 -10.01 -9.88 -8.40
CA TYR A 335 -10.87 -8.70 -8.34
C TYR A 335 -10.94 -8.17 -6.91
N TYR A 336 -11.59 -7.01 -6.76
CA TYR A 336 -11.78 -6.37 -5.47
C TYR A 336 -12.44 -7.30 -4.45
N SER A 337 -11.76 -7.61 -3.34
CA SER A 337 -12.26 -8.57 -2.34
C SER A 337 -12.57 -7.94 -0.98
N ALA A 338 -12.46 -6.62 -0.83
CA ALA A 338 -12.60 -5.99 0.48
C ALA A 338 -14.04 -5.97 1.03
N PHE A 339 -15.03 -6.44 0.26
CA PHE A 339 -16.37 -6.76 0.80
C PHE A 339 -16.35 -7.94 1.78
N PHE A 340 -15.41 -8.87 1.62
CA PHE A 340 -15.29 -10.07 2.45
C PHE A 340 -14.05 -10.05 3.35
N ASP A 341 -13.01 -9.34 2.93
CA ASP A 341 -11.78 -9.14 3.70
C ASP A 341 -11.44 -7.65 3.80
N PRO A 342 -12.14 -6.87 4.67
CA PRO A 342 -12.06 -5.42 4.69
C PRO A 342 -10.65 -4.90 4.96
N THR A 343 -10.08 -4.13 4.03
CA THR A 343 -8.72 -3.60 4.20
C THR A 343 -8.72 -2.22 4.86
N THR A 344 -7.59 -1.84 5.44
CA THR A 344 -7.42 -0.53 6.08
C THR A 344 -6.04 0.01 5.72
N THR A 345 -5.98 1.24 5.20
CA THR A 345 -4.70 1.90 4.86
C THR A 345 -3.78 1.91 6.08
N TYR A 346 -2.53 1.49 5.86
CA TYR A 346 -1.55 1.15 6.89
C TYR A 346 -1.93 -0.05 7.76
N TYR A 347 -3.11 -0.07 8.38
CA TYR A 347 -3.49 -0.94 9.51
C TYR A 347 -3.96 -2.35 9.18
N ARG A 348 -4.38 -2.68 7.95
CA ARG A 348 -4.84 -4.04 7.68
C ARG A 348 -4.71 -4.41 6.22
N ARG A 349 -3.82 -5.36 5.92
CA ARG A 349 -3.78 -6.20 4.72
C ARG A 349 -4.17 -5.52 3.39
N LYS A 350 -3.72 -4.28 3.17
CA LYS A 350 -4.13 -3.49 1.98
C LYS A 350 -3.72 -4.13 0.65
N HIS A 351 -2.69 -4.98 0.64
CA HIS A 351 -2.30 -5.79 -0.52
C HIS A 351 -3.40 -6.78 -0.96
N ARG A 352 -4.27 -7.23 -0.05
CA ARG A 352 -5.40 -8.12 -0.31
C ARG A 352 -6.63 -7.41 -0.86
N GLU A 353 -6.59 -6.10 -1.05
CA GLU A 353 -7.67 -5.39 -1.73
C GLU A 353 -7.87 -5.91 -3.17
N ARG A 354 -6.78 -6.37 -3.82
CA ARG A 354 -6.82 -7.21 -5.03
C ARG A 354 -7.59 -6.63 -6.22
N MET A 355 -7.66 -5.30 -6.30
CA MET A 355 -8.45 -4.62 -7.33
C MET A 355 -7.79 -4.64 -8.71
N LEU A 356 -8.52 -5.13 -9.73
CA LEU A 356 -8.24 -4.92 -11.14
C LEU A 356 -8.96 -3.64 -11.59
N MET A 357 -8.20 -2.64 -12.06
CA MET A 357 -8.79 -1.38 -12.51
C MET A 357 -7.93 -0.70 -13.57
N THR A 358 -8.55 0.22 -14.29
CA THR A 358 -7.93 1.08 -15.30
C THR A 358 -8.20 2.55 -14.99
N GLN A 359 -7.30 3.43 -15.38
CA GLN A 359 -7.50 4.88 -15.44
C GLN A 359 -7.04 5.48 -16.77
N ILE A 360 -7.54 6.68 -17.06
CA ILE A 360 -6.89 7.66 -17.93
C ILE A 360 -6.70 8.95 -17.12
N ILE A 361 -5.55 9.61 -17.28
CA ILE A 361 -5.26 10.91 -16.67
C ILE A 361 -4.44 11.78 -17.61
N GLY A 362 -4.74 13.08 -17.67
CA GLY A 362 -3.91 14.01 -18.43
C GLY A 362 -4.50 15.41 -18.64
N PRO A 363 -3.77 16.25 -19.41
CA PRO A 363 -2.50 15.92 -20.05
C PRO A 363 -1.34 15.87 -19.02
N ALA A 364 -0.24 15.19 -19.36
CA ALA A 364 0.82 14.80 -18.43
C ALA A 364 1.41 15.99 -17.65
N GLN A 365 1.65 17.11 -18.32
CA GLN A 365 2.17 18.36 -17.75
C GLN A 365 1.25 19.01 -16.70
N ARG A 366 -0.01 18.57 -16.61
CA ARG A 366 -1.00 19.05 -15.63
C ARG A 366 -1.23 18.06 -14.49
N ILE A 367 -0.64 16.86 -14.54
CA ILE A 367 -0.91 15.82 -13.54
C ILE A 367 -0.59 16.32 -12.13
N GLN A 368 -1.61 16.23 -11.28
CA GLN A 368 -1.57 16.61 -9.88
C GLN A 368 -2.59 15.77 -9.10
N PRO A 369 -2.53 15.76 -7.75
CA PRO A 369 -3.52 15.05 -6.95
C PRO A 369 -4.94 15.58 -7.19
N ILE A 370 -5.88 14.66 -7.44
CA ILE A 370 -7.31 14.93 -7.51
C ILE A 370 -7.85 15.16 -6.10
N ARG A 371 -8.76 16.13 -5.93
CA ARG A 371 -9.20 16.57 -4.60
C ARG A 371 -10.69 16.47 -4.39
N SER A 372 -11.38 16.10 -5.43
CA SER A 372 -12.80 16.16 -5.46
C SER A 372 -13.40 14.78 -5.39
N ILE A 373 -14.48 14.72 -4.64
CA ILE A 373 -14.98 13.47 -4.10
C ILE A 373 -15.92 12.84 -5.11
N ILE A 374 -15.73 11.55 -5.37
CA ILE A 374 -16.69 10.74 -6.11
C ILE A 374 -17.55 9.98 -5.13
N ASP A 375 -18.85 10.23 -5.18
CA ASP A 375 -19.81 9.68 -4.24
C ASP A 375 -20.30 8.30 -4.64
N MET A 376 -20.75 7.54 -3.65
CA MET A 376 -21.28 6.18 -3.81
C MET A 376 -22.34 6.05 -4.93
N PRO A 377 -23.27 7.00 -5.16
CA PRO A 377 -24.23 6.88 -6.27
C PRO A 377 -23.56 6.77 -7.65
N ALA A 378 -22.41 7.40 -7.87
CA ALA A 378 -21.68 7.28 -9.13
C ALA A 378 -21.13 5.86 -9.37
N PHE A 379 -20.91 5.09 -8.29
CA PHE A 379 -20.50 3.69 -8.35
C PHE A 379 -21.67 2.72 -8.50
N LEU A 380 -22.91 3.18 -8.36
CA LEU A 380 -24.13 2.36 -8.50
C LEU A 380 -24.92 2.69 -9.76
N ASP A 381 -24.51 3.74 -10.50
CA ASP A 381 -25.16 4.20 -11.71
C ASP A 381 -25.02 3.18 -12.84
N LEU A 382 -26.13 2.53 -13.17
CA LEU A 382 -26.20 1.51 -14.21
C LEU A 382 -25.96 2.05 -15.62
N SER A 383 -26.04 3.38 -15.82
CA SER A 383 -25.78 4.00 -17.12
C SER A 383 -24.28 4.24 -17.39
N ASN A 384 -23.42 4.07 -16.38
CA ASN A 384 -22.02 4.45 -16.44
C ASN A 384 -21.07 3.35 -15.94
N ASP A 385 -20.33 2.73 -16.85
CA ASP A 385 -19.25 1.78 -16.50
C ASP A 385 -17.96 2.49 -16.07
N VAL A 386 -17.80 3.76 -16.47
CA VAL A 386 -16.63 4.61 -16.23
C VAL A 386 -17.02 5.78 -15.33
N GLN A 387 -16.17 6.10 -14.35
CA GLN A 387 -16.36 7.23 -13.44
C GLN A 387 -15.35 8.34 -13.76
N THR A 388 -15.83 9.58 -13.90
CA THR A 388 -14.97 10.77 -13.99
C THR A 388 -14.55 11.20 -12.59
N VAL A 389 -13.27 11.02 -12.25
CA VAL A 389 -12.70 11.36 -10.95
C VAL A 389 -12.11 12.76 -10.89
N GLY A 390 -11.59 13.27 -12.00
CA GLY A 390 -11.01 14.61 -12.08
C GLY A 390 -11.51 15.36 -13.30
N THR A 391 -11.78 16.66 -13.14
CA THR A 391 -12.08 17.56 -14.27
C THR A 391 -11.10 18.73 -14.32
N LEU A 392 -10.91 19.30 -15.51
CA LEU A 392 -10.00 20.43 -15.70
C LEU A 392 -10.46 21.65 -14.89
N GLU A 393 -11.77 21.90 -14.81
CA GLU A 393 -12.35 23.07 -14.16
C GLU A 393 -12.18 23.03 -12.64
N ARG A 394 -12.26 21.84 -12.05
CA ARG A 394 -12.28 21.65 -10.60
C ARG A 394 -10.93 21.24 -10.04
N ASP A 395 -10.24 20.33 -10.73
CA ASP A 395 -9.02 19.69 -10.27
C ASP A 395 -7.79 20.17 -11.03
N GLY A 396 -7.96 20.91 -12.13
CA GLY A 396 -6.87 21.32 -13.02
C GLY A 396 -6.26 20.16 -13.80
N VAL A 397 -6.89 18.98 -13.79
CA VAL A 397 -6.48 17.77 -14.51
C VAL A 397 -7.72 16.93 -14.83
N PHE A 398 -7.77 16.33 -16.01
CA PHE A 398 -8.80 15.37 -16.35
C PHE A 398 -8.40 13.97 -15.90
N SER A 399 -9.34 13.22 -15.33
CA SER A 399 -9.17 11.79 -15.11
C SER A 399 -10.48 11.02 -15.06
N GLN A 400 -10.46 9.83 -15.65
CA GLN A 400 -11.51 8.82 -15.57
C GLN A 400 -10.90 7.49 -15.12
N PHE A 401 -11.70 6.66 -14.46
CA PHE A 401 -11.31 5.28 -14.12
C PHE A 401 -12.48 4.31 -14.29
N GLN A 402 -12.16 3.03 -14.31
CA GLN A 402 -13.12 1.93 -14.29
C GLN A 402 -12.50 0.74 -13.52
N THR A 403 -13.30 0.05 -12.73
CA THR A 403 -12.93 -1.26 -12.17
C THR A 403 -13.29 -2.40 -13.14
N PHE A 404 -12.69 -3.57 -12.95
CA PHE A 404 -13.13 -4.81 -13.60
C PHE A 404 -13.61 -5.78 -12.52
N PRO A 405 -14.89 -6.22 -12.53
CA PRO A 405 -16.00 -5.69 -13.35
C PRO A 405 -16.25 -4.18 -13.13
N PRO A 406 -16.97 -3.51 -14.06
CA PRO A 406 -17.39 -2.12 -13.87
C PRO A 406 -18.05 -1.87 -12.50
N ALA A 407 -17.84 -0.69 -11.94
CA ALA A 407 -18.19 -0.38 -10.55
C ALA A 407 -19.68 -0.63 -10.23
N ASN A 408 -20.56 -0.26 -11.16
CA ASN A 408 -22.01 -0.47 -11.09
C ASN A 408 -22.43 -1.95 -10.93
N LYS A 409 -21.65 -2.88 -11.48
CA LYS A 409 -21.82 -4.33 -11.32
C LYS A 409 -21.13 -4.83 -10.06
N LEU A 410 -19.90 -4.38 -9.82
CA LEU A 410 -19.08 -4.78 -8.67
C LEU A 410 -19.71 -4.37 -7.33
N PHE A 411 -19.93 -3.07 -7.12
CA PHE A 411 -20.59 -2.56 -5.92
C PHE A 411 -22.07 -2.89 -5.95
N GLY A 412 -22.72 -2.83 -7.12
CA GLY A 412 -24.11 -3.24 -7.26
C GLY A 412 -24.38 -4.65 -6.75
N GLY A 413 -23.53 -5.64 -7.06
CA GLY A 413 -23.71 -7.01 -6.55
C GLY A 413 -23.46 -7.13 -5.05
N ALA A 414 -22.66 -6.24 -4.45
CA ALA A 414 -22.47 -6.19 -3.00
C ALA A 414 -23.70 -5.64 -2.26
N PHE A 415 -24.29 -4.56 -2.79
CA PHE A 415 -25.44 -3.88 -2.17
C PHE A 415 -26.79 -4.48 -2.57
N TYR A 416 -26.87 -5.13 -3.73
CA TYR A 416 -28.06 -5.75 -4.30
C TYR A 416 -27.76 -7.19 -4.78
N PRO A 417 -27.41 -8.11 -3.85
CA PRO A 417 -26.91 -9.44 -4.20
C PRO A 417 -27.91 -10.32 -4.96
N ASN A 418 -29.20 -10.02 -4.87
CA ASN A 418 -30.26 -10.78 -5.52
C ASN A 418 -30.48 -10.37 -7.00
N GLU A 419 -29.75 -9.39 -7.53
CA GLU A 419 -29.92 -8.89 -8.90
C GLU A 419 -28.98 -9.55 -9.93
N GLY A 420 -28.20 -10.56 -9.53
CA GLY A 420 -27.31 -11.30 -10.47
C GLY A 420 -26.15 -10.48 -11.04
N ARG A 421 -25.85 -9.31 -10.46
CA ARG A 421 -24.83 -8.38 -10.99
C ARG A 421 -23.40 -8.95 -10.97
N TRP A 422 -23.10 -9.87 -10.05
CA TRP A 422 -21.79 -10.52 -9.97
C TRP A 422 -21.60 -11.67 -10.97
N ASP A 423 -22.68 -12.15 -11.60
CA ASP A 423 -22.64 -13.11 -12.70
C ASP A 423 -22.59 -12.44 -14.08
N ALA A 424 -22.77 -11.11 -14.12
CA ALA A 424 -22.79 -10.37 -15.37
C ALA A 424 -21.46 -10.52 -16.13
N PRO A 425 -21.51 -10.68 -17.47
CA PRO A 425 -20.31 -10.74 -18.28
C PRO A 425 -19.43 -9.50 -18.09
N VAL A 426 -18.12 -9.73 -18.11
CA VAL A 426 -17.08 -8.70 -18.00
C VAL A 426 -16.33 -8.65 -19.32
N SER A 427 -16.30 -7.48 -19.95
CA SER A 427 -15.54 -7.26 -21.18
C SER A 427 -14.06 -7.06 -20.87
N ASP A 428 -13.18 -7.55 -21.74
CA ASP A 428 -11.76 -7.19 -21.74
C ASP A 428 -11.51 -5.84 -22.46
N THR A 429 -12.55 -5.20 -22.98
CA THR A 429 -12.49 -3.87 -23.59
C THR A 429 -13.27 -2.84 -22.79
N TRP A 430 -12.82 -1.59 -22.85
CA TRP A 430 -13.49 -0.44 -22.22
C TRP A 430 -13.23 0.84 -23.01
N THR A 431 -14.06 1.86 -22.78
CA THR A 431 -13.99 3.12 -23.53
C THR A 431 -13.95 4.31 -22.60
N TYR A 432 -12.94 5.17 -22.77
CA TYR A 432 -12.90 6.48 -22.14
C TYR A 432 -13.44 7.55 -23.07
N LYS A 433 -14.12 8.54 -22.48
CA LYS A 433 -14.58 9.73 -23.19
C LYS A 433 -13.68 10.90 -22.82
N LEU A 434 -12.82 11.31 -23.75
CA LEU A 434 -12.04 12.53 -23.58
C LEU A 434 -12.99 13.73 -23.50
N PRO A 435 -12.73 14.72 -22.64
CA PRO A 435 -13.58 15.89 -22.54
C PRO A 435 -13.47 16.73 -23.83
N ALA A 436 -14.55 17.43 -24.19
CA ALA A 436 -14.58 18.25 -25.40
C ALA A 436 -13.53 19.38 -25.37
N ASN A 437 -13.19 19.85 -24.17
CA ASN A 437 -12.16 20.84 -23.89
C ASN A 437 -10.83 20.21 -23.41
N ALA A 438 -10.54 18.95 -23.79
CA ALA A 438 -9.26 18.33 -23.48
C ALA A 438 -8.09 19.20 -23.95
N GLU A 439 -7.21 19.58 -23.01
CA GLU A 439 -5.99 20.31 -23.34
C GLU A 439 -5.05 19.42 -24.19
N PRO A 440 -4.35 19.98 -25.19
CA PRO A 440 -3.40 19.19 -25.97
C PRO A 440 -2.23 18.65 -25.13
N GLY A 441 -1.87 17.38 -25.36
CA GLY A 441 -0.68 16.75 -24.81
C GLY A 441 -0.78 15.23 -24.71
N THR A 442 0.11 14.66 -23.92
CA THR A 442 0.19 13.23 -23.62
C THR A 442 -0.75 12.86 -22.48
N TYR A 443 -1.54 11.80 -22.65
CA TYR A 443 -2.42 11.25 -21.62
C TYR A 443 -1.96 9.84 -21.25
N LEU A 444 -1.95 9.53 -19.96
CA LEU A 444 -1.52 8.25 -19.43
C LEU A 444 -2.72 7.36 -19.21
N VAL A 445 -2.70 6.17 -19.81
CA VAL A 445 -3.71 5.11 -19.59
C VAL A 445 -3.03 3.99 -18.83
N THR A 446 -3.52 3.71 -17.62
CA THR A 446 -2.85 2.77 -16.70
C THR A 446 -3.83 1.71 -16.24
N VAL A 447 -3.44 0.45 -16.38
CA VAL A 447 -4.13 -0.69 -15.78
C VAL A 447 -3.28 -1.22 -14.64
N LYS A 448 -3.91 -1.54 -13.50
CA LYS A 448 -3.27 -2.25 -12.39
C LYS A 448 -4.09 -3.48 -12.03
N GLY A 449 -3.40 -4.53 -11.59
CA GLY A 449 -4.03 -5.75 -11.11
C GLY A 449 -3.11 -6.54 -10.18
N ARG A 450 -3.60 -7.69 -9.73
CA ARG A 450 -2.84 -8.63 -8.91
C ARG A 450 -3.18 -10.06 -9.33
N ARG A 451 -2.21 -10.96 -9.21
CA ARG A 451 -2.40 -12.39 -9.48
C ARG A 451 -1.96 -13.19 -8.26
N VAL A 452 -2.80 -14.15 -7.86
CA VAL A 452 -2.48 -15.15 -6.85
C VAL A 452 -2.49 -16.51 -7.53
N PHE A 453 -1.33 -17.12 -7.70
CA PHE A 453 -1.20 -18.36 -8.43
C PHE A 453 -0.17 -19.27 -7.77
N MET A 454 -0.60 -20.45 -7.32
CA MET A 454 0.28 -21.50 -6.76
C MET A 454 1.32 -20.97 -5.77
N GLY A 455 0.84 -20.23 -4.77
CA GLY A 455 1.65 -19.68 -3.70
C GLY A 455 2.37 -18.37 -4.01
N GLU A 456 2.41 -17.94 -5.27
CA GLU A 456 2.87 -16.62 -5.65
C GLU A 456 1.73 -15.60 -5.52
N ASP A 457 2.04 -14.43 -4.95
CA ASP A 457 1.10 -13.31 -4.81
C ASP A 457 1.78 -12.00 -5.22
N ILE A 458 1.55 -11.58 -6.45
CA ILE A 458 2.29 -10.48 -7.09
C ILE A 458 1.37 -9.45 -7.75
N PRO A 459 1.68 -8.16 -7.63
CA PRO A 459 1.01 -7.11 -8.39
C PRO A 459 1.64 -6.92 -9.77
N ALA A 460 0.89 -6.31 -10.68
CA ALA A 460 1.43 -5.77 -11.93
C ALA A 460 0.65 -4.52 -12.35
N SER A 461 1.33 -3.64 -13.10
CA SER A 461 0.70 -2.52 -13.77
C SER A 461 1.28 -2.33 -15.17
N ARG A 462 0.49 -1.69 -16.05
CA ARG A 462 0.95 -1.25 -17.37
C ARG A 462 0.40 0.14 -17.63
N THR A 463 1.29 1.06 -18.00
CA THR A 463 0.93 2.38 -18.51
C THR A 463 1.26 2.45 -19.99
N ILE A 464 0.33 2.94 -20.79
CA ILE A 464 0.57 3.37 -22.18
C ILE A 464 0.24 4.85 -22.30
N GLU A 465 0.75 5.45 -23.36
CA GLU A 465 0.50 6.86 -23.67
C GLU A 465 -0.36 7.00 -24.91
N ILE A 466 -1.25 7.99 -24.90
CA ILE A 466 -1.93 8.47 -26.11
C ILE A 466 -1.69 9.97 -26.25
N GLN A 467 -1.65 10.46 -27.49
CA GLN A 467 -1.54 11.88 -27.79
C GLN A 467 -2.91 12.47 -28.08
N VAL A 468 -3.25 13.60 -27.48
CA VAL A 468 -4.54 14.30 -27.67
C VAL A 468 -4.27 15.70 -28.19
N GLY A 469 -4.87 16.05 -29.33
CA GLY A 469 -4.84 17.41 -29.92
C GLY A 469 -3.48 17.91 -30.43
N THR A 470 -2.38 17.22 -30.15
CA THR A 470 -1.02 17.58 -30.58
C THR A 470 -0.15 16.32 -30.67
N THR A 471 0.81 16.30 -31.60
CA THR A 471 1.83 15.23 -31.67
C THR A 471 2.99 15.46 -30.70
N ARG A 472 3.06 16.65 -30.09
CA ARG A 472 4.11 16.99 -29.13
C ARG A 472 3.88 16.25 -27.81
N HIS A 473 4.84 15.39 -27.48
CA HIS A 473 4.89 14.72 -26.19
C HIS A 473 5.02 15.73 -25.04
N THR A 474 4.32 15.47 -23.94
CA THR A 474 4.36 16.27 -22.72
C THR A 474 4.67 15.41 -21.50
N GLU A 475 5.39 15.98 -20.53
CA GLU A 475 5.93 15.25 -19.40
C GLU A 475 5.32 15.71 -18.06
N PRO A 476 5.12 14.81 -17.08
CA PRO A 476 4.68 15.19 -15.75
C PRO A 476 5.70 16.04 -14.99
N LYS A 477 5.25 17.13 -14.36
CA LYS A 477 6.06 17.92 -13.44
C LYS A 477 5.88 17.41 -12.00
N LEU A 478 6.70 16.44 -11.61
CA LEU A 478 6.67 15.89 -10.26
C LEU A 478 7.25 16.88 -9.25
N THR A 479 6.51 17.15 -8.17
CA THR A 479 6.91 18.07 -7.09
C THR A 479 7.39 17.35 -5.83
N THR A 480 7.41 16.02 -5.88
CA THR A 480 7.85 15.13 -4.79
C THR A 480 8.87 14.12 -5.31
N GLY A 481 9.54 13.41 -4.40
CA GLY A 481 10.58 12.41 -4.68
C GLY A 481 12.00 12.96 -4.45
N PRO A 482 13.03 12.22 -4.89
CA PRO A 482 12.95 10.86 -5.44
C PRO A 482 12.65 9.83 -4.34
N CYS A 483 11.77 8.85 -4.63
CA CYS A 483 11.34 7.86 -3.62
C CYS A 483 12.32 6.70 -3.45
N ASN A 484 13.15 6.44 -4.48
CA ASN A 484 14.13 5.35 -4.51
C ASN A 484 15.31 5.54 -3.54
N SER A 485 15.42 6.71 -2.90
CA SER A 485 16.36 6.95 -1.80
C SER A 485 16.11 6.02 -0.60
N CYS A 486 14.84 5.67 -0.35
CA CYS A 486 14.44 4.77 0.74
C CYS A 486 13.72 3.50 0.25
N HIS A 487 13.21 3.51 -0.98
CA HIS A 487 12.49 2.39 -1.61
C HIS A 487 13.42 1.55 -2.50
N SER A 488 14.26 0.74 -1.85
CA SER A 488 15.23 -0.16 -2.49
C SER A 488 15.19 -1.55 -1.85
N GLU A 489 15.89 -2.52 -2.46
CA GLU A 489 16.11 -3.86 -1.90
C GLU A 489 14.82 -4.57 -1.46
N GLY A 490 13.83 -4.67 -2.34
CA GLY A 490 12.49 -5.20 -2.04
C GLY A 490 11.46 -4.10 -1.72
N GLY A 491 11.91 -2.87 -1.50
CA GLY A 491 11.06 -1.69 -1.29
C GLY A 491 10.66 -0.94 -2.56
N GLU A 492 11.16 -1.34 -3.74
CA GLU A 492 10.98 -0.60 -4.99
C GLU A 492 9.50 -0.47 -5.37
N LEU A 493 9.09 0.70 -5.88
CA LEU A 493 7.69 0.94 -6.29
C LEU A 493 7.20 0.00 -7.40
N SER A 494 8.12 -0.49 -8.23
CA SER A 494 7.87 -1.53 -9.24
C SER A 494 7.57 -2.92 -8.65
N LYS A 495 7.84 -3.15 -7.36
CA LYS A 495 7.56 -4.41 -6.65
C LYS A 495 6.46 -4.27 -5.60
N VAL A 496 6.40 -3.13 -4.92
CA VAL A 496 5.44 -2.94 -3.82
C VAL A 496 4.07 -2.49 -4.31
N LEU A 497 3.04 -2.76 -3.51
CA LEU A 497 1.64 -2.37 -3.74
C LEU A 497 1.07 -2.86 -5.08
N HIS A 498 1.13 -2.03 -6.12
CA HIS A 498 0.55 -2.26 -7.44
C HIS A 498 1.63 -2.47 -8.52
N GLY A 499 2.91 -2.52 -8.14
CA GLY A 499 4.02 -2.70 -9.08
C GLY A 499 4.05 -1.59 -10.12
N ASN A 500 3.99 -0.34 -9.67
CA ASN A 500 3.94 0.86 -10.52
C ASN A 500 4.91 1.91 -9.99
N ASP A 501 5.97 2.17 -10.73
CA ASP A 501 6.96 3.21 -10.45
C ASP A 501 6.68 4.53 -11.18
N ASN A 502 5.72 4.55 -12.12
CA ASN A 502 5.22 5.78 -12.71
C ASN A 502 4.33 6.54 -11.71
N ARG A 503 4.93 7.46 -10.97
CA ARG A 503 4.25 8.23 -9.92
C ARG A 503 3.14 9.14 -10.45
N ALA A 504 3.21 9.56 -11.70
CA ALA A 504 2.16 10.37 -12.32
C ALA A 504 0.87 9.56 -12.57
N ALA A 505 1.00 8.24 -12.79
CA ALA A 505 -0.13 7.34 -12.96
C ALA A 505 -0.89 7.02 -11.65
N CYS A 506 -0.38 7.42 -10.49
CA CYS A 506 -1.03 7.13 -9.22
C CYS A 506 -2.30 7.98 -9.01
N ALA A 507 -2.33 9.22 -9.49
CA ALA A 507 -3.30 10.21 -9.05
C ALA A 507 -4.76 9.92 -9.44
N GLY A 508 -5.03 9.31 -10.60
CA GLY A 508 -6.41 9.00 -11.00
C GLY A 508 -7.01 7.81 -10.26
N CYS A 509 -6.21 6.78 -9.97
CA CYS A 509 -6.64 5.67 -9.11
C CYS A 509 -6.75 6.06 -7.62
N HIS A 510 -6.01 7.09 -7.21
CA HIS A 510 -5.98 7.61 -5.85
C HIS A 510 -6.69 8.97 -5.79
N ALA A 511 -7.98 8.98 -6.12
CA ALA A 511 -8.90 10.09 -5.91
C ALA A 511 -9.67 9.90 -4.59
N PRO A 512 -10.24 10.98 -4.00
CA PRO A 512 -11.08 10.82 -2.82
C PRO A 512 -12.43 10.20 -3.18
N LEU A 513 -12.82 9.16 -2.46
CA LEU A 513 -14.08 8.44 -2.64
C LEU A 513 -14.97 8.65 -1.42
N GLY A 514 -16.28 8.79 -1.61
CA GLY A 514 -17.23 9.03 -0.52
C GLY A 514 -17.26 7.94 0.56
N PHE A 515 -16.72 6.76 0.27
CA PHE A 515 -16.61 5.61 1.17
C PHE A 515 -15.16 5.21 1.50
N GLU A 516 -14.18 5.91 0.93
CA GLU A 516 -12.74 5.71 1.16
C GLU A 516 -12.07 7.08 1.04
N LEU A 517 -12.31 7.95 2.03
CA LEU A 517 -11.85 9.34 2.00
C LEU A 517 -10.31 9.41 2.04
N GLU A 518 -9.64 8.38 2.53
CA GLU A 518 -8.19 8.25 2.45
C GLU A 518 -7.67 7.84 1.06
N GLY A 519 -8.54 7.74 0.06
CA GLY A 519 -8.21 7.55 -1.36
C GLY A 519 -6.99 8.31 -1.87
N PRO A 520 -6.88 9.64 -1.62
CA PRO A 520 -5.88 10.48 -2.25
C PRO A 520 -4.44 10.11 -1.95
N ILE A 521 -3.59 10.17 -2.98
CA ILE A 521 -2.20 9.70 -2.84
C ILE A 521 -1.41 10.50 -1.80
N PHE A 522 -1.69 11.80 -1.66
CA PHE A 522 -1.03 12.64 -0.65
C PHE A 522 -1.46 12.26 0.78
N VAL A 523 -2.73 11.89 0.98
CA VAL A 523 -3.24 11.39 2.27
C VAL A 523 -2.56 10.07 2.63
N ARG A 524 -2.61 9.08 1.72
CA ARG A 524 -2.01 7.75 1.97
C ARG A 524 -0.52 7.83 2.22
N THR A 525 0.20 8.64 1.44
CA THR A 525 1.65 8.77 1.56
C THR A 525 2.02 9.37 2.92
N HIS A 526 1.41 10.48 3.32
CA HIS A 526 1.65 11.06 4.65
C HIS A 526 1.23 10.10 5.77
N PHE A 527 0.07 9.45 5.65
CA PHE A 527 -0.44 8.55 6.68
C PHE A 527 0.46 7.34 6.91
N ILE A 528 0.90 6.67 5.85
CA ILE A 528 1.76 5.49 5.96
C ILE A 528 3.12 5.86 6.59
N HIS A 529 3.74 6.96 6.18
CA HIS A 529 5.06 7.35 6.69
C HIS A 529 4.98 7.96 8.10
N SER A 530 3.91 8.68 8.44
CA SER A 530 3.76 9.23 9.79
C SER A 530 3.49 8.17 10.84
N ARG A 531 2.80 7.07 10.48
CA ARG A 531 2.52 5.95 11.39
C ARG A 531 3.62 4.91 11.41
N SER A 532 4.51 4.87 10.42
CA SER A 532 5.64 3.95 10.42
C SER A 532 6.78 4.47 11.28
N ASP A 533 7.30 3.61 12.15
CA ASP A 533 8.51 3.90 12.92
C ASP A 533 9.78 3.45 12.18
N ARG A 534 9.63 2.88 10.97
CA ARG A 534 10.70 2.59 10.00
C ARG A 534 10.86 3.68 8.93
N PHE A 535 10.43 4.91 9.24
CA PHE A 535 10.70 6.05 8.36
C PHE A 535 12.07 6.62 8.74
N ASP A 536 13.04 6.48 7.84
CA ASP A 536 14.47 6.75 8.11
C ASP A 536 14.83 8.27 8.11
N ALA A 537 13.86 9.14 8.44
CA ALA A 537 14.02 10.58 8.55
C ALA A 537 13.05 11.18 9.60
N PRO A 538 13.32 12.38 10.15
CA PRO A 538 12.33 13.10 10.95
C PRO A 538 11.04 13.33 10.16
N LYS A 539 9.88 13.02 10.76
CA LYS A 539 8.56 13.05 10.08
C LYS A 539 8.15 14.47 9.67
N GLU A 540 8.66 15.47 10.37
CA GLU A 540 8.50 16.89 10.07
C GLU A 540 9.38 17.39 8.92
N GLN A 541 10.43 16.65 8.53
CA GLN A 541 11.37 17.04 7.48
C GLN A 541 10.78 16.78 6.09
N CYS A 542 9.91 17.70 5.66
CA CYS A 542 9.23 17.64 4.36
C CYS A 542 10.20 17.51 3.18
N SER A 543 11.39 18.11 3.23
CA SER A 543 12.43 18.04 2.19
C SER A 543 12.93 16.63 1.90
N SER A 544 12.61 15.63 2.75
CA SER A 544 12.87 14.21 2.47
C SER A 544 12.05 13.69 1.29
N CYS A 545 10.90 14.32 1.01
CA CYS A 545 9.96 13.91 -0.04
C CYS A 545 9.50 15.06 -0.95
N HIS A 546 9.55 16.30 -0.51
CA HIS A 546 9.10 17.47 -1.26
C HIS A 546 10.27 18.17 -1.93
N LEU A 547 10.17 18.42 -3.23
CA LEU A 547 11.26 18.97 -4.04
C LEU A 547 11.36 20.49 -3.99
N THR A 548 10.27 21.18 -3.64
CA THR A 548 10.22 22.65 -3.60
C THR A 548 9.34 23.17 -2.47
N LYS A 549 9.55 24.42 -2.07
CA LYS A 549 8.75 25.10 -1.05
C LYS A 549 7.28 25.22 -1.44
N GLU A 550 6.98 25.48 -2.71
CA GLU A 550 5.62 25.62 -3.23
C GLU A 550 4.82 24.33 -3.05
N SER A 551 5.49 23.18 -3.12
CA SER A 551 4.85 21.87 -3.01
C SER A 551 4.26 21.57 -1.62
N ILE A 552 4.66 22.30 -0.58
CA ILE A 552 4.11 22.18 0.78
C ILE A 552 3.13 23.30 1.15
N GLN A 553 2.88 24.28 0.28
CA GLN A 553 2.04 25.44 0.63
C GLN A 553 0.54 25.17 0.54
N ARG A 554 0.12 24.10 -0.13
CA ARG A 554 -1.31 23.80 -0.25
C ARG A 554 -1.82 23.02 0.97
N THR A 555 -2.15 23.74 2.03
CA THR A 555 -2.68 23.16 3.27
C THR A 555 -4.16 22.77 3.14
N SER A 556 -4.53 21.59 3.62
CA SER A 556 -5.92 21.11 3.76
C SER A 556 -6.01 20.23 5.01
N GLN A 557 -7.19 20.08 5.60
CA GLN A 557 -7.34 19.20 6.77
C GLN A 557 -6.86 17.78 6.46
N ALA A 558 -7.21 17.26 5.27
CA ALA A 558 -6.80 15.94 4.84
C ALA A 558 -5.27 15.79 4.75
N ALA A 559 -4.58 16.79 4.19
CA ALA A 559 -3.11 16.74 4.08
C ALA A 559 -2.42 16.85 5.45
N CYS A 560 -2.91 17.72 6.34
CA CYS A 560 -2.30 17.99 7.64
C CYS A 560 -2.59 16.87 8.65
N LEU A 561 -3.84 16.42 8.75
CA LEU A 561 -4.27 15.40 9.72
C LEU A 561 -3.88 13.98 9.31
N SER A 562 -3.42 13.79 8.08
CA SER A 562 -2.66 12.59 7.72
C SER A 562 -1.39 12.41 8.57
N CYS A 563 -0.88 13.46 9.21
CA CYS A 563 0.25 13.40 10.16
C CYS A 563 -0.16 13.80 11.58
N HIS A 564 -0.89 14.90 11.73
CA HIS A 564 -1.30 15.43 13.04
C HIS A 564 -2.46 14.62 13.63
N LYS A 565 -2.33 14.23 14.90
CA LYS A 565 -3.34 13.43 15.63
C LYS A 565 -4.28 14.26 16.51
N SER A 566 -4.09 15.57 16.56
CA SER A 566 -4.85 16.46 17.42
C SER A 566 -4.97 17.86 16.82
N TYR A 567 -5.99 18.58 17.26
CA TYR A 567 -6.17 20.00 16.99
C TYR A 567 -5.93 20.82 18.25
N PRO A 568 -5.39 22.04 18.12
CA PRO A 568 -5.52 23.03 19.19
C PRO A 568 -7.01 23.39 19.38
N GLU A 569 -7.38 23.86 20.57
CA GLU A 569 -8.78 24.20 20.91
C GLU A 569 -9.43 25.16 19.91
N SER A 570 -8.65 26.11 19.36
CA SER A 570 -9.13 27.04 18.33
C SER A 570 -9.61 26.33 17.06
N HIS A 571 -8.90 25.29 16.62
CA HIS A 571 -9.29 24.50 15.45
C HIS A 571 -10.50 23.61 15.75
N VAL A 572 -10.60 23.07 16.97
CA VAL A 572 -11.80 22.32 17.39
C VAL A 572 -13.03 23.23 17.34
N LYS A 573 -12.91 24.47 17.81
CA LYS A 573 -13.98 25.47 17.78
C LYS A 573 -14.41 25.85 16.36
N GLU A 574 -13.46 25.97 15.43
CA GLU A 574 -13.72 26.39 14.05
C GLU A 574 -14.18 25.24 13.15
N PHE A 575 -13.58 24.06 13.28
CA PHE A 575 -13.75 22.96 12.35
C PHE A 575 -14.50 21.75 12.91
N GLY A 576 -14.68 21.68 14.23
CA GLY A 576 -15.15 20.49 14.94
C GLY A 576 -14.01 19.59 15.41
N PRO A 577 -14.31 18.53 16.18
CA PRO A 577 -13.32 17.54 16.59
C PRO A 577 -12.79 16.76 15.38
N ILE A 578 -11.71 16.00 15.61
CA ILE A 578 -11.24 15.02 14.63
C ILE A 578 -12.17 13.81 14.65
N GLU A 579 -12.83 13.54 13.53
CA GLU A 579 -13.81 12.45 13.38
C GLU A 579 -13.24 11.29 12.53
N SER A 580 -12.23 11.57 11.71
CA SER A 580 -11.51 10.58 10.91
C SER A 580 -10.01 10.70 11.15
N MET A 581 -9.33 9.59 11.43
CA MET A 581 -7.87 9.55 11.61
C MET A 581 -7.13 9.86 10.31
N TYR A 582 -7.78 9.70 9.14
CA TYR A 582 -7.16 9.90 7.83
C TYR A 582 -7.24 11.34 7.38
N VAL A 583 -8.45 11.89 7.40
CA VAL A 583 -8.74 13.19 6.77
C VAL A 583 -9.18 14.25 7.77
N GLY A 584 -9.41 13.86 9.02
CA GLY A 584 -9.81 14.75 10.09
C GLY A 584 -11.29 14.94 10.29
N GLY A 585 -12.06 14.90 9.21
CA GLY A 585 -13.49 15.11 9.26
C GLY A 585 -14.14 14.61 7.98
N GLU A 586 -15.16 15.33 7.53
CA GLU A 586 -15.93 14.93 6.37
C GLU A 586 -15.39 15.52 5.05
N ARG A 587 -16.29 15.73 4.10
CA ARG A 587 -16.01 16.17 2.73
C ARG A 587 -15.22 17.47 2.63
N LYS A 588 -15.39 18.39 3.58
CA LYS A 588 -14.69 19.69 3.60
C LYS A 588 -13.17 19.52 3.76
N SER A 589 -12.69 18.36 4.18
CA SER A 589 -11.29 18.15 4.52
C SER A 589 -10.32 18.26 3.34
N PHE A 590 -10.79 18.16 2.09
CA PHE A 590 -9.94 18.34 0.90
C PHE A 590 -9.85 19.80 0.41
N LEU A 591 -10.70 20.67 0.96
CA LEU A 591 -10.64 22.11 0.67
C LEU A 591 -9.35 22.70 1.22
N GLN A 592 -8.85 23.72 0.53
CA GLN A 592 -7.69 24.45 1.00
C GLN A 592 -8.08 25.27 2.22
N CYS A 593 -7.32 25.14 3.32
CA CYS A 593 -7.42 26.07 4.45
C CYS A 593 -7.02 27.47 3.96
N THR A 594 -7.49 28.53 4.61
CA THR A 594 -7.12 29.91 4.22
C THR A 594 -5.60 30.03 4.16
N GLY A 595 -5.06 30.34 2.98
CA GLY A 595 -3.60 30.42 2.73
C GLY A 595 -2.89 31.50 3.55
N SER A 596 -3.62 32.24 4.39
CA SER A 596 -3.14 33.25 5.32
C SER A 596 -2.64 32.70 6.65
N CYS A 597 -3.17 31.58 7.14
CA CYS A 597 -2.91 31.12 8.53
C CYS A 597 -1.68 30.19 8.65
N HIS A 598 -1.40 29.37 7.64
CA HIS A 598 -0.32 28.36 7.68
C HIS A 598 0.67 28.54 6.53
N LYS A 599 1.59 29.50 6.67
CA LYS A 599 2.64 29.79 5.66
C LYS A 599 4.02 29.21 6.01
N THR A 600 4.18 28.73 7.24
CA THR A 600 5.45 28.21 7.75
C THR A 600 5.23 26.81 8.32
N HIS A 601 6.15 25.91 7.99
CA HIS A 601 6.16 24.53 8.48
C HIS A 601 7.49 24.32 9.21
N PRO A 602 7.53 24.50 10.56
CA PRO A 602 8.74 24.31 11.34
C PRO A 602 9.33 22.91 11.13
N GLY A 603 10.64 22.81 10.94
CA GLY A 603 11.32 21.54 10.71
C GLY A 603 11.21 20.99 9.28
N SER A 604 10.44 21.62 8.38
CA SER A 604 10.23 21.14 7.01
C SER A 604 11.48 21.08 6.13
N GLY A 605 12.46 21.94 6.41
CA GLY A 605 13.64 22.12 5.56
C GLY A 605 13.35 22.83 4.23
N LEU A 606 12.22 23.55 4.11
CA LEU A 606 11.77 24.27 2.90
C LEU A 606 11.22 25.68 3.18
#